data_AF-A0A7U9KS84-F1
#
_entry.id   AF-A0A7U9KS84-F1
#
_cell.length_a   1.000
_cell.length_b   1.000
_cell.length_c   1.000
_cell.angle_alpha   90.00
_cell.angle_beta   90.00
_cell.angle_gamma   90.00
#
_symmetry.space_group_name_H-M   'P 1'
#
loop_
_entity.id
_entity.type
_entity.pdbx_description
1 polymer ?
#
loop_
_entity_poly.entity_id
_entity_poly.type
_entity_poly.pdbx_seq_one_letter_code
_entity_poly.pdbx_strand_id
1 'polypeptide(L)'
;MRATGRRTVRDLRRDNRAVVLRRLYFDGPLSRQELVPVTGLSAGSISNVVGELAAEGLVEEAGVVGSDGGRPRTLLRVAAGRARLIGVDVGETRVRVELFDLTMRELARTETVLTEPAAATQPAAATQPAAATEPAAAAENGRPDSDSGGAHDAARVVRLIARGVADVLRAAGTAADTVLGVGIGVPGIVDGSGDGAVVHGQTVGWDAVPLEAMLRACGPPLDGLPLFIDNGAKTLGRAEMWFGAGRGADNAVITLIGSGVGACVVADGTPYRGAASSAGEWGHTTMRVGGRRCRCGARGCLEAYVGAQALLERWRETGTDGARAGGAGPEGTVADGPETVGPETVGPVSDRPVVGVRWRAGRTRRPLSGGCWPRRTNPPPPPSWPRPPSTSARASPTW
;
A
#
# COMPACT_ATOMS: atom_id res chain seq x y z
N MET A 1 9.93 0.75 25.22
CA MET A 1 11.08 1.67 25.39
C MET A 1 12.00 1.52 24.18
N ARG A 2 12.05 2.49 23.26
CA ARG A 2 13.09 2.51 22.21
C ARG A 2 14.43 2.84 22.87
N ALA A 3 15.47 2.06 22.60
CA ALA A 3 16.82 2.38 23.01
C ALA A 3 17.26 3.69 22.33
N THR A 4 17.45 4.74 23.13
CA THR A 4 17.98 6.04 22.70
C THR A 4 19.49 5.92 22.48
N GLY A 5 19.90 5.39 21.33
CA GLY A 5 21.27 5.55 20.85
C GLY A 5 21.59 7.05 20.64
N ARG A 6 22.81 7.48 20.99
CA ARG A 6 23.27 8.85 20.73
C ARG A 6 23.18 9.13 19.22
N ARG A 7 22.31 10.07 18.83
CA ARG A 7 22.25 10.60 17.46
C ARG A 7 23.60 11.20 17.08
N THR A 8 24.14 10.77 15.95
CA THR A 8 25.40 11.30 15.43
C THR A 8 25.17 12.60 14.65
N VAL A 9 26.24 13.35 14.38
CA VAL A 9 26.19 14.53 13.50
C VAL A 9 25.73 14.13 12.08
N ARG A 10 26.10 12.92 11.62
CA ARG A 10 25.68 12.38 10.32
C ARG A 10 24.17 12.16 10.27
N ASP A 11 23.59 11.62 11.35
CA ASP A 11 22.14 11.43 11.47
C ASP A 11 21.42 12.77 11.44
N LEU A 12 21.92 13.77 12.16
CA LEU A 12 21.33 15.11 12.17
C LEU A 12 21.35 15.77 10.79
N ARG A 13 22.47 15.68 10.05
CA ARG A 13 22.55 16.21 8.68
C ARG A 13 21.57 15.51 7.75
N ARG A 14 21.46 14.18 7.85
CA ARG A 14 20.50 13.39 7.06
C ARG A 14 19.06 13.78 7.38
N ASP A 15 18.71 13.90 8.66
CA ASP A 15 17.37 14.29 9.12
C ASP A 15 17.01 15.70 8.63
N ASN A 16 17.92 16.67 8.77
CA ASN A 16 17.70 18.05 8.31
C ASN A 16 17.47 18.12 6.79
N ARG A 17 18.30 17.40 6.01
CA ARG A 17 18.15 17.31 4.56
C ARG A 17 16.82 16.69 4.16
N ALA A 18 16.43 15.60 4.81
CA ALA A 18 15.16 14.92 4.54
C ALA A 18 13.94 15.82 4.85
N VAL A 19 13.99 16.56 5.96
CA VAL A 19 12.91 17.50 6.34
C VAL A 19 12.76 18.62 5.32
N VAL A 20 13.87 19.26 4.89
CA VAL A 20 13.83 20.33 3.88
C VAL A 20 13.33 19.81 2.54
N LEU A 21 13.88 18.69 2.06
CA LEU A 21 13.49 18.10 0.78
C LEU A 21 12.01 17.71 0.78
N ARG A 22 11.52 17.12 1.89
CA ARG A 22 10.11 16.76 2.06
C ARG A 22 9.18 17.98 1.96
N ARG A 23 9.56 19.10 2.58
CA ARG A 23 8.77 20.35 2.49
C ARG A 23 8.75 20.90 1.08
N LEU A 24 9.90 20.97 0.42
CA LEU A 24 9.98 21.40 -0.98
C LEU A 24 9.20 20.49 -1.93
N TYR A 25 9.10 19.20 -1.61
CA TYR A 25 8.39 18.22 -2.42
C TYR A 25 6.86 18.35 -2.29
N PHE A 26 6.32 18.41 -1.07
CA PHE A 26 4.87 18.36 -0.84
C PHE A 26 4.20 19.73 -0.75
N ASP A 27 4.95 20.75 -0.33
CA ASP A 27 4.46 22.10 -0.04
C ASP A 27 5.13 23.17 -0.94
N GLY A 28 6.03 22.75 -1.83
CA GLY A 28 6.78 23.62 -2.73
C GLY A 28 5.97 24.20 -3.89
N PRO A 29 6.49 25.25 -4.56
CA PRO A 29 7.79 25.88 -4.33
C PRO A 29 7.81 26.82 -3.10
N LEU A 30 8.93 26.86 -2.37
CA LEU A 30 9.09 27.67 -1.15
C LEU A 30 10.41 28.46 -1.17
N SER A 31 10.43 29.65 -0.58
CA SER A 31 11.65 30.39 -0.31
C SER A 31 12.38 29.87 0.94
N ARG A 32 13.67 30.21 1.07
CA ARG A 32 14.44 29.91 2.31
C ARG A 32 13.79 30.50 3.56
N GLN A 33 13.12 31.65 3.44
CA GLN A 33 12.43 32.30 4.56
C GLN A 33 11.18 31.52 4.99
N GLU A 34 10.43 30.97 4.03
CA GLU A 34 9.24 30.15 4.31
C GLU A 34 9.61 28.77 4.85
N LEU A 35 10.78 28.23 4.47
CA LEU A 35 11.27 26.95 4.99
C LEU A 35 11.59 26.98 6.50
N VAL A 36 12.02 28.12 7.05
CA VAL A 36 12.37 28.25 8.48
C VAL A 36 11.20 27.84 9.41
N PRO A 37 10.01 28.48 9.34
CA PRO A 37 8.92 28.14 10.25
C PRO A 37 8.35 26.74 10.03
N VAL A 38 8.31 26.23 8.79
CA VAL A 38 7.70 24.91 8.49
C VAL A 38 8.61 23.72 8.78
N THR A 39 9.91 23.95 8.94
CA THR A 39 10.91 22.93 9.30
C THR A 39 11.38 23.03 10.75
N GLY A 40 11.27 24.21 11.37
CA GLY A 40 11.84 24.49 12.70
C GLY A 40 13.36 24.65 12.71
N LEU A 41 14.00 24.72 11.54
CA LEU A 41 15.46 24.89 11.41
C LEU A 41 15.85 26.37 11.38
N SER A 42 17.06 26.69 11.84
CA SER A 42 17.60 28.06 11.75
C SER A 42 17.85 28.47 10.30
N ALA A 43 17.84 29.79 10.02
CA ALA A 43 18.13 30.31 8.68
C ALA A 43 19.52 29.90 8.15
N GLY A 44 20.53 29.80 9.04
CA GLY A 44 21.86 29.29 8.69
C GLY A 44 21.83 27.81 8.29
N SER A 45 21.11 26.98 9.05
CA SER A 45 20.94 25.56 8.71
C SER A 45 20.20 25.36 7.38
N ILE A 46 19.13 26.12 7.14
CA ILE A 46 18.41 26.10 5.85
C ILE A 46 19.35 26.50 4.71
N SER A 47 20.14 27.56 4.87
CA SER A 47 21.05 28.03 3.82
C SER A 47 22.11 26.98 3.47
N ASN A 48 22.69 26.33 4.49
CA ASN A 48 23.65 25.24 4.28
C ASN A 48 23.01 24.03 3.59
N VAL A 49 21.87 23.55 4.11
CA VAL A 49 21.18 22.37 3.57
C VAL A 49 20.72 22.60 2.13
N VAL A 50 20.13 23.77 1.84
CA VAL A 50 19.72 24.11 0.47
C VAL A 50 20.95 24.23 -0.44
N GLY A 51 22.05 24.81 0.04
CA GLY A 51 23.30 24.89 -0.71
C GLY A 51 23.84 23.52 -1.11
N GLU A 52 23.86 22.56 -0.17
CA GLU A 52 24.25 21.18 -0.45
C GLU A 52 23.31 20.49 -1.45
N LEU A 53 21.99 20.60 -1.25
CA LEU A 53 20.99 19.99 -2.14
C LEU A 53 21.04 20.59 -3.55
N ALA A 54 21.32 21.89 -3.68
CA ALA A 54 21.48 22.56 -4.96
C ALA A 54 22.79 22.18 -5.65
N ALA A 55 23.90 22.03 -4.90
CA ALA A 55 25.17 21.54 -5.45
C ALA A 55 25.04 20.10 -5.97
N GLU A 56 24.21 19.29 -5.33
CA GLU A 56 23.83 17.95 -5.80
C GLU A 56 22.74 17.98 -6.88
N GLY A 57 22.24 19.16 -7.27
CA GLY A 57 21.19 19.35 -8.28
C GLY A 57 19.85 18.68 -7.93
N LEU A 58 19.57 18.41 -6.66
CA LEU A 58 18.29 17.90 -6.18
C LEU A 58 17.26 19.04 -5.98
N VAL A 59 17.74 20.26 -5.80
CA VAL A 59 16.93 21.47 -5.63
C VAL A 59 17.37 22.51 -6.65
N GLU A 60 16.40 23.19 -7.27
CA GLU A 60 16.63 24.25 -8.25
C GLU A 60 15.77 25.48 -7.94
N GLU A 61 16.11 26.62 -8.54
CA GLU A 61 15.35 27.85 -8.42
C GLU A 61 14.07 27.78 -9.26
N ALA A 62 12.94 28.18 -8.67
CA ALA A 62 11.61 28.16 -9.26
C ALA A 62 11.10 29.58 -9.62
N GLY A 63 12.01 30.55 -9.73
CA GLY A 63 11.71 31.96 -10.00
C GLY A 63 11.88 32.86 -8.78
N VAL A 64 11.55 34.14 -8.97
CA VAL A 64 11.70 35.19 -7.96
C VAL A 64 10.35 35.86 -7.73
N VAL A 65 9.96 35.98 -6.47
CA VAL A 65 8.75 36.71 -6.07
C VAL A 65 9.14 38.06 -5.50
N GLY A 66 8.45 39.11 -5.96
CA GLY A 66 8.59 40.46 -5.42
C GLY A 66 8.20 40.52 -3.94
N SER A 67 8.55 41.62 -3.27
CA SER A 67 8.07 41.87 -1.92
C SER A 67 7.74 43.35 -1.77
N ASP A 68 6.71 43.65 -0.98
CA ASP A 68 6.28 45.02 -0.68
C ASP A 68 7.29 45.70 0.25
N GLY A 69 8.42 46.12 -0.33
CA GLY A 69 9.47 46.90 0.36
C GLY A 69 10.69 46.12 0.86
N GLY A 70 10.88 44.85 0.45
CA GLY A 70 12.04 44.02 0.81
C GLY A 70 12.85 43.47 -0.37
N ARG A 71 13.91 42.70 -0.07
CA ARG A 71 14.69 42.00 -1.10
C ARG A 71 13.82 40.92 -1.76
N PRO A 72 13.79 40.85 -3.11
CA PRO A 72 13.09 39.79 -3.83
C PRO A 72 13.49 38.40 -3.32
N ARG A 73 12.52 37.50 -3.20
CA ARG A 73 12.70 36.15 -2.66
C ARG A 73 12.79 35.14 -3.80
N THR A 74 13.88 34.40 -3.85
CA THR A 74 13.99 33.24 -4.74
C THR A 74 13.19 32.07 -4.17
N LEU A 75 12.33 31.50 -5.00
CA LEU A 75 11.63 30.27 -4.72
C LEU A 75 12.48 29.07 -5.10
N LEU A 76 12.33 27.98 -4.36
CA LEU A 76 13.06 26.73 -4.55
C LEU A 76 12.05 25.60 -4.78
N ARG A 77 12.45 24.62 -5.60
CA ARG A 77 11.69 23.38 -5.82
C ARG A 77 12.61 22.18 -6.00
N VAL A 78 12.04 20.98 -5.91
CA VAL A 78 12.75 19.75 -6.29
C VAL A 78 13.01 19.78 -7.81
N ALA A 79 14.24 19.45 -8.19
CA ALA A 79 14.63 19.35 -9.60
C ALA A 79 14.05 18.07 -10.21
N ALA A 80 12.85 18.16 -10.80
CA ALA A 80 12.07 17.02 -11.30
C ALA A 80 12.91 16.04 -12.14
N GLY A 81 13.71 16.59 -13.06
CA GLY A 81 14.51 15.84 -14.01
C GLY A 81 15.78 15.20 -13.46
N ARG A 82 16.14 15.42 -12.18
CA ARG A 82 17.44 14.96 -11.65
C ARG A 82 17.58 13.44 -11.52
N ALA A 83 16.48 12.74 -11.26
CA ALA A 83 16.50 11.30 -11.12
C ALA A 83 15.14 10.69 -11.49
N ARG A 84 15.06 9.36 -11.55
CA ARG A 84 13.85 8.62 -11.92
C ARG A 84 13.46 7.61 -10.86
N LEU A 85 12.19 7.27 -10.84
CA LEU A 85 11.61 6.25 -9.97
C LEU A 85 10.79 5.30 -10.83
N ILE A 86 10.80 4.01 -10.51
CA ILE A 86 9.91 3.05 -11.16
C ILE A 86 8.92 2.52 -10.14
N GLY A 87 7.63 2.55 -10.48
CA GLY A 87 6.56 1.88 -9.73
C GLY A 87 6.10 0.62 -10.47
N VAL A 88 5.90 -0.46 -9.72
CA VAL A 88 5.36 -1.72 -10.23
C VAL A 88 4.15 -2.11 -9.37
N ASP A 89 3.00 -2.32 -10.01
CA ASP A 89 1.79 -2.86 -9.38
C ASP A 89 1.55 -4.27 -9.93
N VAL A 90 1.72 -5.28 -9.08
CA VAL A 90 1.35 -6.66 -9.36
C VAL A 90 -0.04 -6.87 -8.77
N GLY A 91 -1.05 -6.83 -9.64
CA GLY A 91 -2.43 -7.17 -9.27
C GLY A 91 -2.78 -8.62 -9.61
N GLU A 92 -4.03 -8.99 -9.37
CA GLU A 92 -4.59 -10.30 -9.76
C GLU A 92 -4.84 -10.44 -11.27
N THR A 93 -4.93 -9.32 -12.01
CA THR A 93 -5.30 -9.37 -13.44
C THR A 93 -4.28 -8.71 -14.34
N ARG A 94 -3.26 -8.06 -13.77
CA ARG A 94 -2.26 -7.34 -14.55
C ARG A 94 -0.98 -7.08 -13.75
N VAL A 95 0.10 -6.91 -14.49
CA VAL A 95 1.33 -6.27 -14.02
C VAL A 95 1.43 -4.92 -14.72
N ARG A 96 1.50 -3.84 -13.95
CA ARG A 96 1.73 -2.48 -14.45
C ARG A 96 3.11 -2.01 -14.02
N VAL A 97 3.85 -1.40 -14.94
CA VAL A 97 5.15 -0.78 -14.67
C VAL A 97 5.14 0.65 -15.19
N GLU A 98 5.51 1.60 -14.35
CA GLU A 98 5.48 3.03 -14.65
C GLU A 98 6.81 3.69 -14.24
N LEU A 99 7.31 4.55 -15.11
CA LEU A 99 8.48 5.38 -14.87
C LEU A 99 8.04 6.81 -14.54
N PHE A 100 8.60 7.37 -13.47
CA PHE A 100 8.29 8.71 -12.99
C PHE A 100 9.56 9.55 -12.87
N ASP A 101 9.39 10.87 -12.99
CA ASP A 101 10.37 11.84 -12.52
C ASP A 101 10.24 12.07 -10.99
N LEU A 102 11.11 12.91 -10.42
CA LEU A 102 11.08 13.19 -8.97
C LEU A 102 9.81 13.92 -8.51
N THR A 103 8.98 14.44 -9.40
CA THR A 103 7.70 15.06 -9.04
C THR A 103 6.51 14.12 -9.21
N MET A 104 6.77 12.82 -9.43
CA MET A 104 5.76 11.79 -9.74
C MET A 104 5.00 12.06 -11.03
N ARG A 105 5.58 12.84 -11.95
CA ARG A 105 5.06 12.92 -13.31
C ARG A 105 5.44 11.64 -14.05
N GLU A 106 4.45 10.97 -14.62
CA GLU A 106 4.67 9.80 -15.45
C GLU A 106 5.40 10.18 -16.75
N LEU A 107 6.42 9.40 -17.09
CA LEU A 107 7.21 9.53 -18.32
C LEU A 107 6.95 8.38 -19.30
N ALA A 108 6.70 7.18 -18.79
CA ALA A 108 6.38 6.00 -19.58
C ALA A 108 5.63 4.97 -18.73
N ARG A 109 4.83 4.13 -19.39
CA ARG A 109 4.02 3.09 -18.76
C ARG A 109 3.92 1.86 -19.66
N THR A 110 3.90 0.69 -19.03
CA THR A 110 3.48 -0.57 -19.63
C THR A 110 2.47 -1.28 -18.75
N GLU A 111 1.54 -2.01 -19.35
CA GLU A 111 0.57 -2.84 -18.65
C GLU A 111 0.43 -4.16 -19.40
N THR A 112 0.53 -5.28 -18.68
CA THR A 112 0.34 -6.62 -19.24
C THR A 112 -0.73 -7.35 -18.45
N VAL A 113 -1.71 -7.91 -19.14
CA VAL A 113 -2.79 -8.70 -18.53
C VAL A 113 -2.25 -10.06 -18.07
N LEU A 114 -2.57 -10.44 -16.84
CA LEU A 114 -2.35 -11.76 -16.27
C LEU A 114 -3.57 -12.63 -16.57
N THR A 115 -3.85 -12.88 -17.85
CA THR A 115 -4.86 -13.89 -18.20
C THR A 115 -4.30 -15.27 -17.86
N GLU A 116 -5.13 -16.13 -17.29
CA GLU A 116 -4.94 -17.57 -17.45
C GLU A 116 -5.01 -17.91 -18.95
N PRO A 117 -4.24 -18.89 -19.46
CA PRO A 117 -4.56 -19.47 -20.74
C PRO A 117 -6.02 -19.91 -20.66
N ALA A 118 -6.84 -19.53 -21.65
CA ALA A 118 -8.20 -20.05 -21.77
C ALA A 118 -8.15 -21.57 -21.53
N ALA A 119 -8.95 -22.04 -20.57
CA ALA A 119 -9.02 -23.42 -20.16
C ALA A 119 -8.81 -24.33 -21.38
N ALA A 120 -7.78 -25.18 -21.33
CA ALA A 120 -7.62 -26.24 -22.28
C ALA A 120 -8.99 -26.93 -22.38
N THR A 121 -9.60 -26.85 -23.56
CA THR A 121 -10.80 -27.60 -23.89
C THR A 121 -10.51 -29.04 -23.51
N GLN A 122 -11.16 -29.52 -22.44
CA GLN A 122 -11.11 -30.94 -22.10
C GLN A 122 -11.58 -31.69 -23.35
N PRO A 123 -10.79 -32.60 -23.93
CA PRO A 123 -11.33 -33.47 -24.96
C PRO A 123 -12.43 -34.31 -24.31
N ALA A 124 -13.57 -34.34 -25.00
CA ALA A 124 -14.79 -35.00 -24.60
C ALA A 124 -14.55 -36.41 -24.06
N ALA A 125 -15.27 -36.73 -22.98
CA ALA A 125 -15.29 -38.01 -22.31
C ALA A 125 -15.48 -39.19 -23.27
N ALA A 126 -14.57 -40.15 -23.22
CA ALA A 126 -14.82 -41.51 -23.71
C ALA A 126 -15.34 -42.35 -22.54
N THR A 127 -16.61 -42.71 -22.62
CA THR A 127 -17.31 -43.67 -21.76
C THR A 127 -16.69 -45.07 -21.89
N GLN A 128 -16.50 -45.79 -20.77
CA GLN A 128 -16.70 -47.24 -20.65
C GLN A 128 -16.73 -47.69 -19.16
N PRO A 129 -17.30 -48.87 -18.83
CA PRO A 129 -18.24 -49.01 -17.70
C PRO A 129 -17.68 -49.66 -16.43
N ALA A 130 -18.55 -49.63 -15.41
CA ALA A 130 -18.37 -50.05 -14.03
C ALA A 130 -18.08 -51.54 -13.81
N ALA A 131 -17.27 -51.83 -12.79
CA ALA A 131 -17.35 -53.06 -12.00
C ALA A 131 -17.11 -52.70 -10.52
N ALA A 132 -18.03 -53.16 -9.67
CA ALA A 132 -18.10 -52.87 -8.24
C ALA A 132 -17.33 -53.91 -7.43
N THR A 133 -16.65 -53.46 -6.36
CA THR A 133 -16.53 -54.18 -5.07
C THR A 133 -16.00 -53.22 -4.00
N GLU A 134 -16.68 -53.16 -2.86
CA GLU A 134 -16.31 -52.52 -1.58
C GLU A 134 -16.27 -53.61 -0.49
N PRO A 135 -15.81 -53.37 0.77
CA PRO A 135 -14.94 -52.31 1.29
C PRO A 135 -13.86 -52.82 2.28
N ALA A 136 -12.88 -51.98 2.64
CA ALA A 136 -12.24 -52.04 3.96
C ALA A 136 -11.60 -50.69 4.33
N ALA A 137 -11.92 -50.23 5.54
CA ALA A 137 -11.55 -48.94 6.09
C ALA A 137 -10.07 -48.87 6.51
N ALA A 138 -9.41 -47.75 6.18
CA ALA A 138 -8.36 -47.14 6.99
C ALA A 138 -8.26 -45.65 6.61
N ALA A 139 -8.11 -44.80 7.62
CA ALA A 139 -8.05 -43.35 7.50
C ALA A 139 -6.86 -42.90 6.65
N GLU A 140 -7.11 -42.04 5.66
CA GLU A 140 -6.05 -41.35 4.91
C GLU A 140 -6.26 -39.85 4.89
N ASN A 141 -5.16 -39.18 5.23
CA ASN A 141 -4.90 -37.77 5.01
C ASN A 141 -5.01 -37.42 3.52
N GLY A 142 -5.50 -36.21 3.24
CA GLY A 142 -5.08 -35.43 2.08
C GLY A 142 -5.70 -35.81 0.72
N ARG A 143 -6.71 -35.04 0.31
CA ARG A 143 -6.81 -34.58 -1.07
C ARG A 143 -6.82 -33.06 -1.06
N PRO A 144 -5.85 -32.36 -1.67
CA PRO A 144 -6.09 -30.99 -2.06
C PRO A 144 -7.06 -31.05 -3.24
N ASP A 145 -8.30 -30.61 -3.01
CA ASP A 145 -9.23 -30.36 -4.10
C ASP A 145 -8.58 -29.34 -5.04
N SER A 146 -8.18 -29.87 -6.19
CA SER A 146 -7.54 -29.17 -7.29
C SER A 146 -8.62 -28.48 -8.11
N ASP A 147 -9.13 -27.36 -7.59
CA ASP A 147 -9.84 -26.37 -8.42
C ASP A 147 -9.81 -24.98 -7.76
N SER A 148 -8.61 -24.45 -7.54
CA SER A 148 -8.39 -23.05 -7.17
C SER A 148 -7.85 -22.30 -8.40
N GLY A 149 -8.76 -21.79 -9.24
CA GLY A 149 -8.42 -20.87 -10.32
C GLY A 149 -7.66 -19.66 -9.76
N GLY A 150 -6.55 -19.30 -10.41
CA GLY A 150 -5.76 -18.11 -10.10
C GLY A 150 -4.29 -18.31 -9.69
N ALA A 151 -3.67 -19.48 -9.90
CA ALA A 151 -2.23 -19.61 -9.64
C ALA A 151 -1.42 -18.86 -10.71
N HIS A 152 -0.94 -17.66 -10.41
CA HIS A 152 -0.02 -16.97 -11.30
C HIS A 152 1.38 -17.57 -11.14
N ASP A 153 1.97 -18.10 -12.22
CA ASP A 153 3.38 -18.50 -12.23
C ASP A 153 4.27 -17.31 -11.81
N ALA A 154 4.91 -17.41 -10.65
CA ALA A 154 5.80 -16.38 -10.12
C ALA A 154 6.94 -16.05 -11.09
N ALA A 155 7.47 -17.06 -11.80
CA ALA A 155 8.51 -16.85 -12.78
C ALA A 155 8.00 -16.05 -13.98
N ARG A 156 6.76 -16.25 -14.41
CA ARG A 156 6.11 -15.41 -15.42
C ARG A 156 5.99 -13.97 -14.94
N VAL A 157 5.52 -13.73 -13.71
CA VAL A 157 5.39 -12.37 -13.15
C VAL A 157 6.75 -11.67 -13.09
N VAL A 158 7.79 -12.35 -12.61
CA VAL A 158 9.16 -11.82 -12.58
C VAL A 158 9.65 -11.42 -13.98
N ARG A 159 9.44 -12.26 -14.99
CA ARG A 159 9.77 -11.93 -16.39
C ARG A 159 9.01 -10.71 -16.90
N LEU A 160 7.72 -10.58 -16.54
CA LEU A 160 6.90 -9.43 -16.92
C LEU A 160 7.38 -8.14 -16.26
N ILE A 161 7.78 -8.19 -14.99
CA ILE A 161 8.36 -7.04 -14.29
C ILE A 161 9.67 -6.62 -14.95
N ALA A 162 10.60 -7.56 -15.15
CA ALA A 162 11.90 -7.28 -15.76
C ALA A 162 11.77 -6.68 -17.16
N ARG A 163 10.88 -7.26 -18.00
CA ARG A 163 10.57 -6.74 -19.32
C ARG A 163 9.94 -5.35 -19.25
N GLY A 164 8.94 -5.16 -18.39
CA GLY A 164 8.26 -3.87 -18.22
C GLY A 164 9.21 -2.76 -17.80
N VAL A 165 10.15 -3.05 -16.88
CA VAL A 165 11.21 -2.12 -16.46
C VAL A 165 12.11 -1.73 -17.63
N ALA A 166 12.59 -2.71 -18.41
CA ALA A 166 13.39 -2.44 -19.59
C ALA A 166 12.61 -1.64 -20.65
N ASP A 167 11.33 -1.92 -20.82
CA ASP A 167 10.47 -1.27 -21.80
C ASP A 167 10.21 0.21 -21.44
N VAL A 168 9.89 0.53 -20.19
CA VAL A 168 9.67 1.94 -19.77
C VAL A 168 10.95 2.78 -19.84
N LEU A 169 12.11 2.19 -19.51
CA LEU A 169 13.40 2.88 -19.62
C LEU A 169 13.74 3.19 -21.07
N ARG A 170 13.55 2.22 -21.96
CA ARG A 170 13.79 2.38 -23.40
C ARG A 170 12.85 3.42 -24.01
N ALA A 171 11.56 3.33 -23.70
CA ALA A 171 10.54 4.25 -24.22
C ALA A 171 10.82 5.71 -23.82
N ALA A 172 11.33 5.94 -22.60
CA ALA A 172 11.67 7.26 -22.10
C ALA A 172 13.12 7.70 -22.41
N GLY A 173 13.93 6.89 -23.12
CA GLY A 173 15.34 7.18 -23.37
C GLY A 173 16.16 7.40 -22.08
N THR A 174 15.79 6.71 -21.00
CA THR A 174 16.35 6.92 -19.66
C THR A 174 17.46 5.91 -19.36
N ALA A 175 18.62 6.40 -18.92
CA ALA A 175 19.71 5.56 -18.46
C ALA A 175 19.42 4.98 -17.07
N ALA A 176 19.73 3.70 -16.87
CA ALA A 176 19.40 2.98 -15.64
C ALA A 176 20.09 3.55 -14.39
N ASP A 177 21.27 4.15 -14.53
CA ASP A 177 22.02 4.81 -13.44
C ASP A 177 21.33 6.05 -12.86
N THR A 178 20.38 6.64 -13.59
CA THR A 178 19.55 7.76 -13.12
C THR A 178 18.35 7.31 -12.29
N VAL A 179 18.08 6.00 -12.19
CA VAL A 179 16.95 5.44 -11.45
C VAL A 179 17.36 5.26 -9.98
N LEU A 180 16.63 5.91 -9.06
CA LEU A 180 16.91 5.81 -7.63
C LEU A 180 16.45 4.48 -7.01
N GLY A 181 15.49 3.83 -7.65
CA GLY A 181 14.99 2.53 -7.22
C GLY A 181 13.67 2.15 -7.87
N VAL A 182 13.25 0.91 -7.59
CA VAL A 182 12.02 0.30 -8.07
C VAL A 182 11.15 -0.05 -6.86
N GLY A 183 9.97 0.57 -6.75
CA GLY A 183 8.95 0.20 -5.78
C GLY A 183 8.00 -0.83 -6.38
N ILE A 184 7.75 -1.94 -5.67
CA ILE A 184 6.94 -3.05 -6.15
C ILE A 184 5.85 -3.37 -5.12
N GLY A 185 4.60 -3.11 -5.49
CA GLY A 185 3.41 -3.55 -4.77
C GLY A 185 3.01 -4.95 -5.22
N VAL A 186 2.86 -5.88 -4.26
CA VAL A 186 2.48 -7.28 -4.54
C VAL A 186 1.28 -7.73 -3.69
N PRO A 187 0.51 -8.73 -4.14
CA PRO A 187 -0.53 -9.31 -3.31
C PRO A 187 0.09 -10.18 -2.21
N GLY A 188 -0.50 -10.12 -1.01
CA GLY A 188 -0.10 -10.96 0.11
C GLY A 188 0.98 -10.35 1.03
N ILE A 189 1.48 -11.20 1.93
CA ILE A 189 2.42 -10.81 2.98
C ILE A 189 3.84 -10.82 2.38
N VAL A 190 4.60 -9.78 2.69
CA VAL A 190 6.01 -9.66 2.29
C VAL A 190 6.89 -9.71 3.52
N ASP A 191 7.63 -10.80 3.66
CA ASP A 191 8.62 -10.98 4.69
C ASP A 191 9.98 -10.50 4.18
N GLY A 192 10.58 -9.57 4.92
CA GLY A 192 11.95 -9.14 4.67
C GLY A 192 12.91 -9.98 5.50
N SER A 193 13.60 -10.94 4.87
CA SER A 193 14.72 -11.64 5.49
C SER A 193 16.04 -10.93 5.12
N GLY A 194 17.15 -11.33 5.75
CA GLY A 194 18.48 -10.88 5.32
C GLY A 194 18.82 -11.21 3.86
N ASP A 195 18.06 -12.13 3.25
CA ASP A 195 18.22 -12.62 1.87
C ASP A 195 17.29 -11.91 0.86
N GLY A 196 16.55 -10.88 1.29
CA GLY A 196 15.63 -10.09 0.46
C GLY A 196 14.15 -10.40 0.71
N ALA A 197 13.28 -9.86 -0.14
CA ALA A 197 11.83 -10.03 0.01
C ALA A 197 11.33 -11.43 -0.41
N VAL A 198 10.63 -12.10 0.51
CA VAL A 198 9.88 -13.35 0.30
C VAL A 198 8.38 -13.06 0.37
N VAL A 199 7.60 -13.57 -0.58
CA VAL A 199 6.18 -13.26 -0.72
C VAL A 199 5.31 -14.50 -0.49
N HIS A 200 4.32 -14.34 0.39
CA HIS A 200 3.24 -15.31 0.63
C HIS A 200 1.92 -14.69 0.17
N GLY A 201 1.42 -15.13 -0.98
CA GLY A 201 0.22 -14.59 -1.62
C GLY A 201 -0.78 -15.70 -1.91
N GLN A 202 -1.58 -16.09 -0.91
CA GLN A 202 -2.53 -17.20 -1.03
C GLN A 202 -3.57 -16.96 -2.13
N THR A 203 -3.95 -15.71 -2.38
CA THR A 203 -4.91 -15.34 -3.42
C THR A 203 -4.39 -15.54 -4.84
N VAL A 204 -3.05 -15.61 -5.02
CA VAL A 204 -2.39 -15.84 -6.32
C VAL A 204 -1.61 -17.17 -6.35
N GLY A 205 -1.82 -18.02 -5.34
CA GLY A 205 -1.15 -19.34 -5.22
C GLY A 205 0.34 -19.27 -4.88
N TRP A 206 0.83 -18.15 -4.36
CA TRP A 206 2.24 -17.99 -3.99
C TRP A 206 2.48 -18.43 -2.54
N ASP A 207 3.42 -19.33 -2.37
CA ASP A 207 3.94 -19.72 -1.06
C ASP A 207 5.46 -19.58 -1.03
N ALA A 208 5.95 -18.77 -0.08
CA ALA A 208 7.37 -18.52 0.16
C ALA A 208 8.19 -18.18 -1.10
N VAL A 209 7.63 -17.36 -2.00
CA VAL A 209 8.29 -17.01 -3.26
C VAL A 209 9.44 -16.04 -2.98
N PRO A 210 10.71 -16.37 -3.30
CA PRO A 210 11.87 -15.50 -3.08
C PRO A 210 11.94 -14.42 -4.19
N LEU A 211 10.94 -13.54 -4.21
CA LEU A 211 10.68 -12.62 -5.31
C LEU A 211 11.88 -11.70 -5.59
N GLU A 212 12.53 -11.17 -4.56
CA GLU A 212 13.69 -10.30 -4.76
C GLU A 212 14.85 -11.06 -5.42
N ALA A 213 15.19 -12.25 -4.93
CA ALA A 213 16.26 -13.07 -5.50
C ALA A 213 15.98 -13.42 -6.97
N MET A 214 14.72 -13.75 -7.31
CA MET A 214 14.31 -14.02 -8.68
C MET A 214 14.44 -12.77 -9.59
N LEU A 215 14.08 -11.59 -9.09
CA LEU A 215 14.26 -10.33 -9.82
C LEU A 215 15.73 -9.99 -10.04
N ARG A 216 16.59 -10.21 -9.02
CA ARG A 216 18.06 -10.04 -9.15
C ARG A 216 18.65 -11.00 -10.19
N ALA A 217 18.20 -12.24 -10.20
CA ALA A 217 18.67 -13.26 -11.15
C ALA A 217 18.32 -12.95 -12.62
N CYS A 218 17.39 -12.03 -12.88
CA CYS A 218 17.10 -11.57 -14.25
C CYS A 218 18.24 -10.73 -14.86
N GLY A 219 19.19 -10.24 -14.05
CA GLY A 219 20.29 -9.40 -14.51
C GLY A 219 19.88 -7.94 -14.75
N PRO A 220 20.66 -7.19 -15.54
CA PRO A 220 20.48 -5.76 -15.69
C PRO A 220 19.17 -5.41 -16.43
N PRO A 221 18.50 -4.31 -16.03
CA PRO A 221 18.97 -3.32 -15.06
C PRO A 221 18.62 -3.64 -13.60
N LEU A 222 17.86 -4.70 -13.32
CA LEU A 222 17.29 -4.94 -11.98
C LEU A 222 18.32 -5.41 -10.94
N ASP A 223 19.34 -6.15 -11.34
CA ASP A 223 20.39 -6.64 -10.47
C ASP A 223 21.10 -5.53 -9.67
N GLY A 224 21.32 -4.37 -10.28
CA GLY A 224 21.98 -3.21 -9.66
C GLY A 224 21.08 -2.17 -9.00
N LEU A 225 19.75 -2.21 -9.20
CA LEU A 225 18.83 -1.16 -8.72
C LEU A 225 18.31 -1.44 -7.31
N PRO A 226 18.17 -0.44 -6.42
CA PRO A 226 17.47 -0.63 -5.16
C PRO A 226 16.02 -1.10 -5.37
N LEU A 227 15.62 -2.20 -4.73
CA LEU A 227 14.27 -2.76 -4.84
C LEU A 227 13.53 -2.57 -3.51
N PHE A 228 12.30 -2.09 -3.57
CA PHE A 228 11.44 -1.88 -2.41
C PHE A 228 10.13 -2.64 -2.63
N ILE A 229 10.02 -3.82 -2.04
CA ILE A 229 8.87 -4.72 -2.21
C ILE A 229 7.99 -4.66 -0.95
N ASP A 230 6.68 -4.46 -1.13
CA ASP A 230 5.72 -4.45 -0.03
C ASP A 230 4.32 -4.86 -0.53
N ASN A 231 3.42 -5.13 0.41
CA ASN A 231 2.02 -5.46 0.15
C ASN A 231 1.30 -4.30 -0.58
N GLY A 232 0.46 -4.64 -1.56
CA GLY A 232 -0.30 -3.70 -2.38
C GLY A 232 -1.22 -2.76 -1.58
N ALA A 233 -1.90 -3.25 -0.55
CA ALA A 233 -2.75 -2.40 0.29
C ALA A 233 -1.92 -1.39 1.10
N LYS A 234 -0.70 -1.76 1.54
CA LYS A 234 0.21 -0.85 2.27
C LYS A 234 0.85 0.19 1.36
N THR A 235 1.27 -0.20 0.15
CA THR A 235 1.82 0.74 -0.83
C THR A 235 0.75 1.75 -1.28
N LEU A 236 -0.47 1.28 -1.53
CA LEU A 236 -1.60 2.17 -1.82
C LEU A 236 -1.93 3.07 -0.62
N GLY A 237 -2.00 2.53 0.59
CA GLY A 237 -2.22 3.33 1.79
C GLY A 237 -1.16 4.41 1.97
N ARG A 238 0.11 4.11 1.65
CA ARG A 238 1.18 5.11 1.61
C ARG A 238 0.93 6.18 0.57
N ALA A 239 0.51 5.81 -0.64
CA ALA A 239 0.17 6.75 -1.70
C ALA A 239 -0.99 7.68 -1.28
N GLU A 240 -2.03 7.15 -0.63
CA GLU A 240 -3.14 7.95 -0.09
C GLU A 240 -2.68 8.97 0.97
N MET A 241 -1.72 8.61 1.82
CA MET A 241 -1.15 9.54 2.80
C MET A 241 -0.34 10.68 2.15
N TRP A 242 0.30 10.41 1.01
CA TRP A 242 1.17 11.38 0.34
C TRP A 242 0.43 12.22 -0.69
N PHE A 243 -0.51 11.65 -1.42
CA PHE A 243 -1.11 12.26 -2.61
C PHE A 243 -2.65 12.25 -2.58
N GLY A 244 -3.26 11.42 -1.74
CA GLY A 244 -4.70 11.21 -1.73
C GLY A 244 -5.40 11.74 -0.48
N ALA A 245 -6.44 11.03 -0.06
CA ALA A 245 -7.37 11.47 0.99
C ALA A 245 -6.74 11.49 2.39
N GLY A 246 -5.61 10.83 2.59
CA GLY A 246 -4.87 10.77 3.85
C GLY A 246 -3.93 11.96 4.08
N ARG A 247 -3.76 12.86 3.11
CA ARG A 247 -2.84 14.00 3.23
C ARG A 247 -3.13 14.86 4.46
N GLY A 248 -2.06 15.15 5.22
CA GLY A 248 -2.13 15.97 6.43
C GLY A 248 -2.59 15.23 7.69
N ALA A 249 -2.96 13.95 7.59
CA ALA A 249 -3.20 13.12 8.76
C ALA A 249 -1.90 12.43 9.20
N ASP A 250 -1.70 12.31 10.52
CA ASP A 250 -0.63 11.48 11.08
C ASP A 250 -1.11 10.05 11.34
N ASN A 251 -2.41 9.87 11.58
CA ASN A 251 -3.02 8.59 11.90
C ASN A 251 -4.21 8.35 10.98
N ALA A 252 -4.21 7.22 10.28
CA ALA A 252 -5.27 6.87 9.34
C ALA A 252 -5.40 5.34 9.19
N VAL A 253 -6.57 4.90 8.77
CA VAL A 253 -6.79 3.53 8.29
C VAL A 253 -7.33 3.64 6.87
N ILE A 254 -6.57 3.10 5.92
CA ILE A 254 -6.97 3.02 4.52
C ILE A 254 -7.41 1.59 4.29
N THR A 255 -8.66 1.39 3.85
CA THR A 255 -9.20 0.06 3.54
C THR A 255 -9.36 -0.08 2.04
N LEU A 256 -8.88 -1.20 1.51
CA LEU A 256 -9.10 -1.59 0.13
C LEU A 256 -10.18 -2.67 0.10
N ILE A 257 -11.26 -2.41 -0.63
CA ILE A 257 -12.31 -3.37 -0.91
C ILE A 257 -12.42 -3.45 -2.43
N GLY A 258 -12.02 -4.59 -2.99
CA GLY A 258 -12.00 -4.84 -4.42
C GLY A 258 -11.99 -6.33 -4.68
N SER A 259 -11.09 -6.80 -5.55
CA SER A 259 -10.89 -8.24 -5.79
C SER A 259 -10.56 -8.99 -4.48
N GLY A 260 -9.75 -8.37 -3.62
CA GLY A 260 -9.53 -8.74 -2.23
C GLY A 260 -9.87 -7.63 -1.23
N VAL A 261 -9.64 -7.92 0.05
CA VAL A 261 -9.87 -7.01 1.18
C VAL A 261 -8.59 -6.82 1.97
N GLY A 262 -8.11 -5.59 2.04
CA GLY A 262 -6.88 -5.25 2.74
C GLY A 262 -7.00 -3.95 3.52
N ALA A 263 -6.06 -3.71 4.43
CA ALA A 263 -5.96 -2.44 5.13
C ALA A 263 -4.51 -1.99 5.29
N CYS A 264 -4.30 -0.68 5.23
CA CYS A 264 -3.09 -0.02 5.68
C CYS A 264 -3.43 0.80 6.91
N VAL A 265 -2.86 0.42 8.05
CA VAL A 265 -2.92 1.21 9.28
C VAL A 265 -1.71 2.11 9.30
N VAL A 266 -1.91 3.41 9.42
CA VAL A 266 -0.85 4.42 9.51
C VAL A 266 -0.89 5.03 10.90
N ALA A 267 0.26 5.00 11.58
CA ALA A 267 0.46 5.64 12.87
C ALA A 267 1.71 6.52 12.80
N ASP A 268 1.61 7.74 13.33
CA ASP A 268 2.69 8.75 13.29
C ASP A 268 3.30 8.93 11.88
N GLY A 269 2.42 9.01 10.87
CA GLY A 269 2.78 9.19 9.46
C GLY A 269 3.44 7.97 8.82
N THR A 270 3.46 6.81 9.48
CA THR A 270 4.14 5.59 9.03
C THR A 270 3.19 4.38 9.01
N PRO A 271 3.07 3.64 7.88
CA PRO A 271 2.41 2.36 7.80
C PRO A 271 2.97 1.42 8.83
N TYR A 272 2.06 0.92 9.66
CA TYR A 272 2.33 -0.08 10.65
C TYR A 272 2.43 -1.44 9.95
N ARG A 273 3.60 -2.07 10.03
CA ARG A 273 3.84 -3.40 9.43
C ARG A 273 3.54 -4.57 10.37
N GLY A 274 3.54 -4.35 11.68
CA GLY A 274 3.47 -5.42 12.67
C GLY A 274 4.79 -6.19 12.79
N ALA A 275 4.79 -7.28 13.57
CA ALA A 275 6.00 -8.05 13.88
C ALA A 275 6.51 -8.91 12.70
N ALA A 276 5.61 -9.39 11.85
CA ALA A 276 5.90 -10.27 10.71
C ALA A 276 5.26 -9.73 9.41
N SER A 277 5.27 -8.40 9.23
CA SER A 277 4.65 -7.75 8.07
C SER A 277 3.18 -8.11 7.81
N SER A 278 2.46 -8.66 8.80
CA SER A 278 1.07 -9.14 8.68
C SER A 278 0.04 -8.15 9.23
N ALA A 279 0.48 -6.99 9.73
CA ALA A 279 -0.47 -5.97 10.13
C ALA A 279 -1.24 -5.44 8.91
N GLY A 280 -2.56 -5.39 9.04
CA GLY A 280 -3.43 -4.97 7.95
C GLY A 280 -4.01 -6.10 7.11
N GLU A 281 -3.72 -7.38 7.44
CA GLU A 281 -4.40 -8.58 6.91
C GLU A 281 -5.84 -8.73 7.44
N TRP A 282 -6.54 -7.58 7.51
CA TRP A 282 -7.88 -7.42 8.07
C TRP A 282 -8.92 -8.25 7.31
N GLY A 283 -8.76 -8.42 6.00
CA GLY A 283 -9.63 -9.26 5.16
C GLY A 283 -9.72 -10.71 5.64
N HIS A 284 -8.71 -11.23 6.32
CA HIS A 284 -8.67 -12.60 6.83
C HIS A 284 -9.10 -12.74 8.29
N THR A 285 -9.56 -11.66 8.92
CA THR A 285 -10.17 -11.71 10.25
C THR A 285 -11.45 -12.54 10.21
N THR A 286 -11.56 -13.55 11.08
CA THR A 286 -12.75 -14.39 11.19
C THR A 286 -13.92 -13.61 11.79
N MET A 287 -14.88 -13.24 10.95
CA MET A 287 -16.13 -12.55 11.32
C MET A 287 -17.26 -13.52 11.65
N ARG A 288 -17.19 -14.76 11.13
CA ARG A 288 -18.22 -15.80 11.28
C ARG A 288 -17.56 -17.17 11.41
N VAL A 289 -17.40 -17.67 12.64
CA VAL A 289 -16.86 -19.01 12.89
C VAL A 289 -17.65 -20.06 12.11
N GLY A 290 -16.96 -20.94 11.37
CA GLY A 290 -17.58 -21.95 10.52
C GLY A 290 -18.29 -21.41 9.28
N GLY A 291 -18.14 -20.12 8.96
CA GLY A 291 -18.82 -19.46 7.86
C GLY A 291 -18.30 -19.82 6.45
N ARG A 292 -18.53 -18.90 5.50
CA ARG A 292 -18.12 -19.06 4.09
C ARG A 292 -16.63 -19.35 3.96
N ARG A 293 -16.28 -20.21 2.99
CA ARG A 293 -14.87 -20.51 2.69
C ARG A 293 -14.22 -19.27 2.09
N CYS A 294 -13.02 -18.94 2.57
CA CYS A 294 -12.18 -17.88 2.04
C CYS A 294 -11.11 -18.48 1.12
N ARG A 295 -10.62 -17.69 0.17
CA ARG A 295 -9.54 -18.09 -0.74
C ARG A 295 -8.22 -18.37 -0.02
N CYS A 296 -8.00 -17.79 1.16
CA CYS A 296 -6.85 -18.13 2.00
C CYS A 296 -6.92 -19.54 2.62
N GLY A 297 -8.00 -20.29 2.39
CA GLY A 297 -8.22 -21.65 2.92
C GLY A 297 -9.03 -21.69 4.21
N ALA A 298 -9.05 -20.59 4.99
CA ALA A 298 -9.84 -20.50 6.22
C ALA A 298 -11.36 -20.35 5.94
N ARG A 299 -12.16 -20.39 7.01
CA ARG A 299 -13.62 -20.16 6.97
C ARG A 299 -14.00 -18.98 7.82
N GLY A 300 -14.90 -18.15 7.31
CA GLY A 300 -15.48 -17.05 8.07
C GLY A 300 -14.75 -15.72 7.97
N CYS A 301 -13.71 -15.63 7.14
CA CYS A 301 -12.97 -14.38 6.92
C CYS A 301 -13.87 -13.26 6.39
N LEU A 302 -13.59 -12.01 6.76
CA LEU A 302 -14.29 -10.83 6.25
C LEU A 302 -14.35 -10.79 4.72
N GLU A 303 -13.24 -11.09 4.04
CA GLU A 303 -13.15 -11.10 2.58
C GLU A 303 -14.17 -12.04 1.93
N ALA A 304 -14.48 -13.17 2.57
CA ALA A 304 -15.47 -14.14 2.08
C ALA A 304 -16.92 -13.59 2.10
N TYR A 305 -17.13 -12.36 2.56
CA TYR A 305 -18.43 -11.69 2.59
C TYR A 305 -18.47 -10.38 1.83
N VAL A 306 -17.36 -9.62 1.80
CA VAL A 306 -17.32 -8.25 1.24
C VAL A 306 -16.34 -8.09 0.08
N GLY A 307 -15.51 -9.09 -0.22
CA GLY A 307 -14.67 -9.09 -1.43
C GLY A 307 -15.52 -9.22 -2.69
N ALA A 308 -15.06 -8.67 -3.82
CA ALA A 308 -15.84 -8.59 -5.05
C ALA A 308 -16.31 -9.97 -5.54
N GLN A 309 -15.45 -10.99 -5.52
CA GLN A 309 -15.85 -12.35 -5.91
C GLN A 309 -16.93 -12.91 -4.97
N ALA A 310 -16.77 -12.72 -3.66
CA ALA A 310 -17.77 -13.15 -2.68
C ALA A 310 -19.13 -12.43 -2.87
N LEU A 311 -19.11 -11.14 -3.23
CA LEU A 311 -20.32 -10.40 -3.55
C LEU A 311 -21.00 -10.93 -4.82
N LEU A 312 -20.23 -11.24 -5.86
CA LEU A 312 -20.76 -11.82 -7.11
C LEU A 312 -21.33 -13.23 -6.89
N GLU A 313 -20.65 -14.08 -6.12
CA GLU A 313 -21.16 -15.40 -5.72
C GLU A 313 -22.48 -15.29 -4.97
N ARG A 314 -22.52 -14.43 -3.96
CA ARG A 314 -23.74 -14.18 -3.16
C ARG A 314 -24.87 -13.64 -4.01
N TRP A 315 -24.59 -12.76 -4.96
CA TRP A 315 -25.58 -12.28 -5.91
C TRP A 315 -26.16 -13.44 -6.73
N ARG A 316 -25.31 -14.30 -7.31
CA ARG A 316 -25.75 -15.48 -8.08
C ARG A 316 -26.58 -16.45 -7.23
N GLU A 317 -26.23 -16.66 -5.97
CA GLU A 317 -26.99 -17.49 -5.02
C GLU A 317 -28.42 -17.00 -4.79
N THR A 318 -28.71 -15.70 -4.99
CA THR A 318 -30.08 -15.19 -4.86
C THR A 318 -31.02 -15.61 -6.00
N GLY A 319 -30.51 -16.29 -7.03
CA GLY A 319 -31.30 -16.70 -8.19
C GLY A 319 -31.75 -15.54 -9.07
N THR A 320 -31.17 -14.34 -8.89
CA THR A 320 -31.33 -13.25 -9.86
C THR A 320 -30.41 -13.51 -11.05
N ASP A 321 -30.87 -14.34 -11.98
CA ASP A 321 -30.35 -14.33 -13.34
C ASP A 321 -30.36 -12.89 -13.87
N GLY A 322 -29.33 -12.48 -14.60
CA GLY A 322 -29.14 -11.12 -15.14
C GLY A 322 -30.24 -10.62 -16.11
N ALA A 323 -31.42 -11.22 -16.11
CA ALA A 323 -32.56 -10.93 -16.97
C ALA A 323 -33.49 -9.80 -16.47
N ARG A 324 -33.12 -9.03 -15.43
CA ARG A 324 -33.87 -7.81 -15.03
C ARG A 324 -33.12 -6.50 -15.18
N ALA A 325 -31.94 -6.50 -15.82
CA ALA A 325 -31.29 -5.27 -16.30
C ALA A 325 -31.55 -5.04 -17.80
N GLY A 326 -32.73 -5.43 -18.29
CA GLY A 326 -33.25 -5.04 -19.60
C GLY A 326 -34.09 -3.77 -19.46
N GLY A 327 -33.42 -2.66 -19.17
CA GLY A 327 -34.05 -1.37 -18.97
C GLY A 327 -33.00 -0.27 -18.93
N ALA A 328 -32.39 0.00 -20.09
CA ALA A 328 -31.70 1.27 -20.30
C ALA A 328 -32.75 2.39 -20.25
N GLY A 329 -33.03 2.89 -19.04
CA GLY A 329 -33.54 4.24 -18.81
C GLY A 329 -32.35 5.18 -18.69
N PRO A 330 -32.45 6.45 -19.14
CA PRO A 330 -31.33 7.36 -19.13
C PRO A 330 -30.85 7.58 -17.69
N GLU A 331 -29.54 7.74 -17.55
CA GLU A 331 -28.80 8.02 -16.32
C GLU A 331 -29.61 8.95 -15.39
N GLY A 332 -30.21 8.35 -14.36
CA GLY A 332 -30.87 9.08 -13.30
C GLY A 332 -29.82 9.76 -12.43
N THR A 333 -29.62 11.06 -12.68
CA THR A 333 -29.04 12.00 -11.73
C THR A 333 -29.57 11.75 -10.32
N VAL A 334 -28.68 11.36 -9.40
CA VAL A 334 -28.95 11.38 -7.97
C VAL A 334 -28.97 12.86 -7.55
N ALA A 335 -30.17 13.40 -7.37
CA ALA A 335 -30.38 14.74 -6.83
C ALA A 335 -30.41 14.71 -5.28
N ASP A 336 -29.61 15.63 -4.73
CA ASP A 336 -29.60 16.28 -3.42
C ASP A 336 -29.30 15.55 -2.09
N GLY A 337 -28.09 15.84 -1.59
CA GLY A 337 -27.77 16.09 -0.16
C GLY A 337 -26.45 15.45 0.35
N PRO A 338 -25.56 16.14 1.13
CA PRO A 338 -25.34 17.58 1.33
C PRO A 338 -24.03 18.08 0.66
N GLU A 339 -24.00 19.37 0.29
CA GLU A 339 -22.93 20.16 -0.34
C GLU A 339 -21.53 19.48 -0.49
N THR A 340 -21.30 19.04 -1.72
CA THR A 340 -19.98 18.85 -2.31
C THR A 340 -19.29 20.20 -2.44
N VAL A 341 -18.21 20.41 -1.67
CA VAL A 341 -17.27 21.49 -1.97
C VAL A 341 -16.45 21.02 -3.17
N GLY A 342 -16.63 21.70 -4.30
CA GLY A 342 -16.04 21.32 -5.58
C GLY A 342 -14.50 21.27 -5.55
N PRO A 343 -13.88 20.49 -6.46
CA PRO A 343 -12.44 20.40 -6.58
C PRO A 343 -11.88 21.70 -7.16
N GLU A 344 -10.95 22.35 -6.46
CA GLU A 344 -9.98 23.22 -7.12
C GLU A 344 -9.08 22.33 -7.99
N THR A 345 -8.95 22.71 -9.26
CA THR A 345 -8.31 21.96 -10.33
C THR A 345 -6.89 21.55 -9.97
N VAL A 346 -6.68 20.25 -9.73
CA VAL A 346 -5.40 19.56 -9.89
C VAL A 346 -5.65 18.41 -10.87
N GLY A 347 -4.81 18.33 -11.91
CA GLY A 347 -4.97 17.44 -13.07
C GLY A 347 -5.06 15.94 -12.73
N PRO A 348 -5.45 15.10 -13.71
CA PRO A 348 -6.00 13.79 -13.44
C PRO A 348 -4.93 12.79 -12.96
N VAL A 349 -5.16 12.22 -11.78
CA VAL A 349 -4.51 10.99 -11.31
C VAL A 349 -5.56 9.86 -11.34
N SER A 350 -5.60 9.15 -12.47
CA SER A 350 -6.27 7.86 -12.73
C SER A 350 -7.82 7.81 -12.70
N ASP A 351 -8.38 7.14 -13.72
CA ASP A 351 -9.82 6.85 -13.92
C ASP A 351 -10.41 5.80 -12.94
N ARG A 352 -10.04 5.84 -11.66
CA ARG A 352 -10.73 5.05 -10.62
C ARG A 352 -11.51 6.00 -9.72
N PRO A 353 -12.84 5.80 -9.53
CA PRO A 353 -13.55 6.51 -8.48
C PRO A 353 -13.04 6.01 -7.13
N VAL A 354 -12.13 6.77 -6.51
CA VAL A 354 -11.84 6.65 -5.08
C VAL A 354 -13.01 7.26 -4.35
N VAL A 355 -13.94 6.42 -3.86
CA VAL A 355 -14.97 6.87 -2.92
C VAL A 355 -14.32 7.07 -1.56
N GLY A 356 -13.67 8.21 -1.39
CA GLY A 356 -13.20 8.67 -0.09
C GLY A 356 -14.40 9.11 0.75
N VAL A 357 -14.85 8.27 1.69
CA VAL A 357 -15.81 8.70 2.71
C VAL A 357 -15.06 9.60 3.69
N ARG A 358 -15.09 10.90 3.44
CA ARG A 358 -14.53 11.91 4.35
C ARG A 358 -15.47 12.06 5.56
N TRP A 359 -15.12 11.41 6.67
CA TRP A 359 -15.77 11.72 7.95
C TRP A 359 -15.37 13.14 8.37
N ARG A 360 -16.30 14.10 8.26
CA ARG A 360 -16.14 15.39 8.95
C ARG A 360 -16.27 15.13 10.45
N ALA A 361 -15.15 15.18 11.16
CA ALA A 361 -15.19 15.42 12.60
C ALA A 361 -15.78 16.82 12.80
N GLY A 362 -17.09 16.90 13.07
CA GLY A 362 -17.78 18.14 13.32
C GLY A 362 -17.15 18.87 14.50
N ARG A 363 -16.43 19.97 14.23
CA ARG A 363 -16.12 20.97 15.26
C ARG A 363 -17.36 21.82 15.49
N THR A 364 -18.33 21.31 16.23
CA THR A 364 -19.36 22.17 16.84
C THR A 364 -18.91 22.54 18.24
N ARG A 365 -18.20 23.67 18.37
CA ARG A 365 -18.19 24.43 19.63
C ARG A 365 -19.53 25.16 19.71
N ARG A 366 -20.50 24.59 20.42
CA ARG A 366 -21.59 25.36 21.03
C ARG A 366 -21.54 25.13 22.55
N PRO A 367 -21.59 26.18 23.38
CA PRO A 367 -21.65 26.01 24.82
C PRO A 367 -23.06 25.52 25.18
N LEU A 368 -23.15 24.35 25.84
CA LEU A 368 -24.38 23.91 26.46
C LEU A 368 -24.56 24.68 27.78
N SER A 369 -25.42 25.69 27.75
CA SER A 369 -25.99 26.32 28.94
C SER A 369 -27.14 25.45 29.49
N GLY A 370 -27.05 25.09 30.77
CA GLY A 370 -28.20 24.86 31.67
C GLY A 370 -29.09 23.64 31.41
N GLY A 371 -28.94 22.60 32.23
CA GLY A 371 -29.95 21.52 32.34
C GLY A 371 -29.47 20.34 33.18
N CYS A 372 -29.86 20.30 34.46
CA CYS A 372 -29.55 19.26 35.44
C CYS A 372 -29.79 17.81 34.95
N TRP A 373 -28.83 16.94 35.19
CA TRP A 373 -29.02 15.48 35.33
C TRP A 373 -28.33 15.00 36.62
N PRO A 374 -28.88 14.00 37.33
CA PRO A 374 -28.57 13.72 38.72
C PRO A 374 -27.20 13.07 38.91
N ARG A 375 -26.53 13.43 40.02
CA ARG A 375 -25.26 12.82 40.46
C ARG A 375 -25.42 11.30 40.54
N ARG A 376 -24.58 10.56 39.80
CA ARG A 376 -24.27 9.15 40.07
C ARG A 376 -22.77 8.99 40.31
N THR A 377 -22.49 8.13 41.27
CA THR A 377 -21.26 7.84 42.00
C THR A 377 -20.12 7.29 41.14
N ASN A 378 -18.87 7.50 41.59
CA ASN A 378 -17.65 6.96 40.98
C ASN A 378 -17.74 5.42 40.77
N PRO A 379 -17.20 4.88 39.66
CA PRO A 379 -17.00 3.45 39.50
C PRO A 379 -15.86 2.93 40.41
N PRO A 380 -15.91 1.66 40.86
CA PRO A 380 -14.85 1.07 41.67
C PRO A 380 -13.57 0.83 40.85
N PRO A 381 -12.39 0.75 41.52
CA PRO A 381 -11.12 0.47 40.84
C PRO A 381 -11.04 -0.96 40.29
N PRO A 382 -10.18 -1.22 39.28
CA PRO A 382 -10.01 -2.54 38.68
C PRO A 382 -9.33 -3.55 39.63
N PRO A 383 -9.56 -4.87 39.47
CA PRO A 383 -8.97 -5.90 40.33
C PRO A 383 -7.45 -6.04 40.11
N SER A 384 -6.71 -6.23 41.20
CA SER A 384 -5.27 -6.49 41.20
C SER A 384 -4.96 -7.93 40.82
N TRP A 385 -4.19 -8.13 39.75
CA TRP A 385 -3.62 -9.42 39.39
C TRP A 385 -2.40 -9.75 40.28
N PRO A 386 -2.27 -10.96 40.85
CA PRO A 386 -1.10 -11.34 41.64
C PRO A 386 0.16 -11.43 40.76
N ARG A 387 1.25 -10.85 41.25
CA ARG A 387 2.60 -11.01 40.66
C ARG A 387 3.09 -12.45 40.87
N PRO A 388 3.73 -13.09 39.88
CA PRO A 388 4.42 -14.37 40.11
C PRO A 388 5.65 -14.16 41.02
N PRO A 389 6.02 -15.16 41.84
CA PRO A 389 7.15 -15.06 42.75
C PRO A 389 8.49 -15.02 42.00
N SER A 390 9.41 -14.17 42.49
CA SER A 390 10.78 -14.08 42.03
C SER A 390 11.58 -15.30 42.49
N THR A 391 12.00 -16.16 41.55
CA THR A 391 13.04 -17.16 41.81
C THR A 391 14.35 -16.69 41.20
N SER A 392 15.28 -16.30 42.08
CA SER A 392 16.69 -16.19 41.77
C SER A 392 17.30 -17.59 41.70
N ALA A 393 17.67 -18.04 40.51
CA ALA A 393 18.61 -19.16 40.36
C ALA A 393 19.50 -18.88 39.15
N ARG A 394 20.79 -18.68 39.43
CA ARG A 394 21.87 -18.71 38.44
C ARG A 394 21.96 -20.12 37.86
N ALA A 395 21.99 -20.23 36.54
CA ALA A 395 22.53 -21.40 35.85
C ALA A 395 23.39 -20.90 34.68
N SER A 396 24.63 -21.40 34.65
CA SER A 396 25.71 -21.11 33.70
C SER A 396 25.43 -21.68 32.29
N PRO A 397 26.15 -21.23 31.25
CA PRO A 397 25.85 -21.59 29.87
C PRO A 397 26.56 -22.89 29.44
N THR A 398 25.87 -23.72 28.66
CA THR A 398 26.48 -24.74 27.79
C THR A 398 25.61 -24.93 26.54
N TRP A 399 26.27 -24.67 25.39
CA TRP A 399 25.93 -24.93 23.98
C TRP A 399 24.87 -24.06 23.32
#